data_AF-A0A959H9N4-F1
#
_entry.id   AF-A0A959H9N4-F1
#
_cell.length_a   1.000
_cell.length_b   1.000
_cell.length_c   1.000
_cell.angle_alpha   90.00
_cell.angle_beta   90.00
_cell.angle_gamma   90.00
#
_symmetry.space_group_name_H-M   'P 1'
#
loop_
_entity.id
_entity.type
_entity.pdbx_description
1 polymer ?
#
loop_
_entity_poly.entity_id
_entity_poly.type
_entity_poly.pdbx_seq_one_letter_code
_entity_poly.pdbx_strand_id
1 'polypeptide(L)'
;LGFSWSTNAPGGLTLSAGAGLFSVCFETSPQPGYSPFRFVSEPLPIQANAYTGELPYAVVPGGIKVALPDVWPGDTDDNGLASHFDLLNIGLAYNATGLARLDTGIAWRGYLAEDWWQQLPRSGVNYKHIDADGNGRINAADTLAIAQHWGAVNGHFDPGAPLFPGSSGLVLNAPLMIQPRPVAPGQAAAFDVVLGEETAPAYRVYGLAFTIHYDTAAAVPGSAWLSFENSWLGDGLLTLYRNRPSGNAVDVAITRTNRTNAFGFGPVATLHLRLREQPQSRRLPFRIDGLRLLDRNERPMWVRTRETAAVIVNSLSETEDQAGNPGIELYPNPTGGELFLKASGALIQQVELFGTDGRKVETWMAPSGINLESYPAGIYFLKVFTDRGVVMEAVSVVR
;
A
#
# COMPACT_ATOMS: atom_id res chain seq x y z
N LEU A 1 -3.75 16.72 40.42
CA LEU A 1 -2.35 16.25 40.54
C LEU A 1 -2.28 15.28 41.70
N GLY A 2 -2.01 14.01 41.43
CA GLY A 2 -1.58 13.10 42.49
C GLY A 2 -0.08 12.90 42.35
N PHE A 3 0.63 12.94 43.47
CA PHE A 3 2.06 12.73 43.54
C PHE A 3 2.27 11.46 44.36
N SER A 4 3.03 10.51 43.82
CA SER A 4 3.53 9.39 44.59
C SER A 4 5.05 9.55 44.70
N TRP A 5 5.59 9.28 45.88
CA TRP A 5 7.01 9.31 46.15
C TRP A 5 7.44 7.93 46.64
N SER A 6 8.53 7.42 46.09
CA SER A 6 9.18 6.20 46.54
C SER A 6 10.65 6.50 46.83
N THR A 7 11.23 5.75 47.76
CA THR A 7 12.64 5.87 48.13
C THR A 7 13.32 4.52 47.97
N ASN A 8 14.56 4.55 47.51
CA ASN A 8 15.42 3.37 47.46
C ASN A 8 16.02 3.04 48.84
N ALA A 9 15.73 3.84 49.86
CA ALA A 9 16.14 3.57 51.24
C ALA A 9 15.29 2.41 51.81
N PRO A 10 15.91 1.30 52.26
CA PRO A 10 15.19 0.12 52.77
C PRO A 10 14.34 0.35 54.04
N GLY A 11 14.31 1.57 54.57
CA GLY A 11 13.58 1.95 55.80
C GLY A 11 12.70 3.19 55.66
N GLY A 12 12.44 3.67 54.43
CA GLY A 12 11.79 4.95 54.23
C GLY A 12 12.75 6.14 54.44
N LEU A 13 12.26 7.35 54.18
CA LEU A 13 12.99 8.59 54.42
C LEU A 13 12.17 9.42 55.41
N THR A 14 12.76 9.82 56.54
CA THR A 14 12.13 10.76 57.46
C THR A 14 12.58 12.17 57.10
N LEU A 15 11.62 13.02 56.73
CA LEU A 15 11.88 14.43 56.44
C LEU A 15 11.77 15.27 57.73
N SER A 16 12.52 16.36 57.79
CA SER A 16 12.35 17.35 58.86
C SER A 16 10.95 17.98 58.80
N ALA A 17 10.40 18.33 59.96
CA ALA A 17 9.14 19.07 60.03
C ALA A 17 9.21 20.34 59.17
N GLY A 18 8.19 20.54 58.31
CA GLY A 18 8.12 21.70 57.41
C GLY A 18 8.90 21.55 56.09
N ALA A 19 9.50 20.38 55.80
CA ALA A 19 10.08 20.13 54.50
C ALA A 19 9.01 20.19 53.40
N GLY A 20 9.23 21.03 52.38
CA GLY A 20 8.36 21.08 51.20
C GLY A 20 8.50 19.80 50.39
N LEU A 21 7.39 19.09 50.16
CA LEU A 21 7.36 17.88 49.33
C LEU A 21 7.34 18.21 47.83
N PHE A 22 6.63 19.29 47.47
CA PHE A 22 6.58 19.87 46.13
C PHE A 22 6.17 21.34 46.24
N SER A 23 6.53 22.14 45.22
CA SER A 23 6.02 23.50 45.05
C SER A 23 5.24 23.55 43.75
N VAL A 24 4.11 24.26 43.74
CA VAL A 24 3.32 24.51 42.52
C VAL A 24 3.23 26.02 42.35
N CYS A 25 3.72 26.51 41.22
CA CYS A 25 3.55 27.90 40.79
C CYS A 25 2.47 27.95 39.71
N PHE A 26 1.57 28.93 39.78
CA PHE A 26 0.53 29.14 38.76
C PHE A 26 0.27 30.62 38.57
N GLU A 27 -0.12 30.99 37.35
CA GLU A 27 -0.64 32.33 37.04
C GLU A 27 -2.16 32.31 37.14
N THR A 28 -2.75 33.36 37.70
CA THR A 28 -4.20 33.46 37.89
C THR A 28 -4.90 33.83 36.58
N SER A 29 -5.97 33.13 36.22
CA SER A 29 -6.85 33.53 35.11
C SER A 29 -7.59 34.83 35.44
N PRO A 30 -7.82 35.72 34.46
CA PRO A 30 -8.65 36.92 34.64
C PRO A 30 -10.14 36.60 34.86
N GLN A 31 -10.58 35.35 34.64
CA GLN A 31 -11.94 34.94 34.93
C GLN A 31 -12.08 34.41 36.37
N PRO A 32 -13.07 34.90 37.15
CA PRO A 32 -13.30 34.43 38.51
C PRO A 32 -13.77 32.97 38.52
N GLY A 33 -13.15 32.15 39.37
CA GLY A 33 -13.48 30.73 39.53
C GLY A 33 -12.67 30.10 40.65
N TYR A 34 -12.89 28.81 40.91
CA TYR A 34 -12.11 28.02 41.86
C TYR A 34 -11.54 26.78 41.15
N SER A 35 -10.28 26.46 41.44
CA SER A 35 -9.63 25.21 41.00
C SER A 35 -9.30 24.39 42.26
N PRO A 36 -10.08 23.37 42.61
CA PRO A 36 -9.89 22.64 43.85
C PRO A 36 -8.63 21.78 43.78
N PHE A 37 -7.75 21.91 44.78
CA PHE A 37 -6.73 20.91 45.05
C PHE A 37 -7.37 19.75 45.80
N ARG A 38 -7.35 18.55 45.23
CA ARG A 38 -7.81 17.33 45.90
C ARG A 38 -6.63 16.38 46.12
N PHE A 39 -6.45 16.00 47.37
CA PHE A 39 -5.60 14.87 47.74
C PHE A 39 -6.46 13.60 47.67
N VAL A 40 -6.11 12.68 46.78
CA VAL A 40 -6.73 11.37 46.68
C VAL A 40 -5.78 10.34 47.27
N SER A 41 -6.30 9.42 48.09
CA SER A 41 -5.52 8.36 48.74
C SER A 41 -5.43 7.09 47.90
N GLU A 42 -5.89 7.13 46.65
CA GLU A 42 -5.77 6.01 45.72
C GLU A 42 -4.44 6.10 44.97
N PRO A 43 -3.67 5.00 44.88
CA PRO A 43 -2.43 5.00 44.11
C PRO A 43 -2.76 5.30 42.64
N LEU A 44 -2.18 6.38 42.12
CA LEU A 44 -2.21 6.63 40.69
C LEU A 44 -1.34 5.58 39.97
N PRO A 45 -1.64 5.21 38.72
CA PRO A 45 -0.82 4.30 37.92
C PRO A 45 0.60 4.81 37.64
N ILE A 46 0.92 6.05 38.02
CA ILE A 46 2.18 6.71 37.68
C ILE A 46 3.05 6.86 38.94
N GLN A 47 4.19 6.18 38.91
CA GLN A 47 5.33 6.42 39.81
C GLN A 47 6.44 7.08 39.00
N ALA A 48 6.74 8.35 39.30
CA ALA A 48 7.92 9.01 38.76
C ALA A 48 9.10 8.69 39.70
N ASN A 49 9.94 7.73 39.33
CA ASN A 49 10.97 7.16 40.21
C ASN A 49 12.37 7.77 40.02
N ALA A 50 12.60 8.77 39.16
CA ALA A 50 13.92 9.40 39.04
C ALA A 50 13.99 10.79 38.36
N TYR A 51 12.88 11.50 38.13
CA TYR A 51 12.95 12.78 37.40
C TYR A 51 13.30 13.96 38.32
N THR A 52 14.48 14.54 38.12
CA THR A 52 14.92 15.79 38.78
C THR A 52 14.84 16.95 37.78
N GLY A 53 13.63 17.46 37.54
CA GLY A 53 13.37 18.60 36.64
C GLY A 53 11.92 19.09 36.73
N GLU A 54 11.56 20.13 35.97
CA GLU A 54 10.16 20.55 35.83
C GLU A 54 9.41 19.54 34.95
N LEU A 55 8.31 18.98 35.46
CA LEU A 55 7.45 18.11 34.67
C LEU A 55 6.72 18.98 33.65
N PRO A 56 6.87 18.70 32.35
CA PRO A 56 6.13 19.47 31.36
C PRO A 56 4.63 19.31 31.61
N TYR A 57 3.91 20.41 31.52
CA TYR A 57 2.49 20.46 31.81
C TYR A 57 1.76 21.29 30.77
N ALA A 58 0.54 20.88 30.45
CA ALA A 58 -0.41 21.64 29.65
C ALA A 58 -1.50 22.21 30.56
N VAL A 59 -1.84 23.48 30.36
CA VAL A 59 -2.98 24.10 31.03
C VAL A 59 -4.24 23.77 30.25
N VAL A 60 -5.23 23.15 30.91
CA VAL A 60 -6.54 22.82 30.32
C VAL A 60 -7.63 23.62 31.05
N PRO A 61 -8.82 23.85 30.44
CA PRO A 61 -9.91 24.50 31.15
C PRO A 61 -10.23 23.80 32.48
N GLY A 62 -9.95 24.46 33.60
CA GLY A 62 -10.16 23.94 34.95
C GLY A 62 -9.06 23.04 35.54
N GLY A 63 -7.87 22.95 34.92
CA GLY A 63 -6.79 22.13 35.47
C GLY A 63 -5.44 22.19 34.77
N ILE A 64 -4.51 21.36 35.25
CA ILE A 64 -3.17 21.17 34.69
C ILE A 64 -3.00 19.67 34.41
N LYS A 65 -2.63 19.30 33.17
CA LYS A 65 -2.29 17.94 32.75
C LYS A 65 -0.77 17.85 32.67
N VAL A 66 -0.15 16.91 33.39
CA VAL A 66 1.27 16.58 33.15
C VAL A 66 1.34 15.96 31.77
N ALA A 67 2.06 16.60 30.85
CA ALA A 67 2.26 16.11 29.51
C ALA A 67 3.58 15.33 29.51
N LEU A 68 3.50 14.05 29.17
CA LEU A 68 4.68 13.21 29.00
C LEU A 68 5.03 13.18 27.51
N PRO A 69 6.31 12.97 27.15
CA PRO A 69 6.66 12.75 25.75
C PRO A 69 5.94 11.49 25.24
N ASP A 70 4.99 11.69 24.33
CA ASP A 70 4.15 10.62 23.78
C ASP A 70 4.12 10.61 22.25
N VAL A 71 4.61 11.67 21.60
CA VAL A 71 4.72 11.68 20.14
C VAL A 71 6.09 11.16 19.71
N TRP A 72 6.08 10.08 18.94
CA TRP A 72 7.26 9.51 18.29
C TRP A 72 7.18 9.74 16.78
N PRO A 73 8.05 10.59 16.19
CA PRO A 73 7.98 10.90 14.77
C PRO A 73 8.03 9.64 13.90
N GLY A 74 6.98 9.38 13.12
CA GLY A 74 6.86 8.21 12.25
C GLY A 74 5.95 7.09 12.76
N ASP A 75 5.52 7.15 14.02
CA ASP A 75 4.49 6.30 14.64
C ASP A 75 3.20 7.12 14.77
N THR A 76 2.41 7.15 13.69
CA THR A 76 1.27 8.07 13.55
C THR A 76 -0.03 7.48 14.03
N ASP A 77 -0.10 6.18 14.35
CA ASP A 77 -1.21 5.57 15.12
C ASP A 77 -0.88 5.28 16.59
N ASP A 78 0.27 5.74 17.09
CA ASP A 78 0.70 5.61 18.50
C ASP A 78 0.67 4.15 19.00
N ASN A 79 1.05 3.22 18.12
CA ASN A 79 1.10 1.79 18.44
C ASN A 79 2.48 1.33 18.90
N GLY A 80 3.45 2.25 18.88
CA GLY A 80 4.83 2.03 19.28
C GLY A 80 5.78 1.60 18.16
N LEU A 81 5.31 1.44 16.91
CA LEU A 81 6.07 0.94 15.77
C LEU A 81 5.88 1.85 14.55
N ALA A 82 6.97 2.47 14.08
CA ALA A 82 6.97 3.20 12.83
C ALA A 82 6.99 2.22 11.63
N SER A 83 5.96 2.26 10.79
CA SER A 83 5.71 1.30 9.71
C SER A 83 5.04 1.93 8.48
N HIS A 84 4.79 1.13 7.44
CA HIS A 84 4.03 1.59 6.28
C HIS A 84 2.56 1.90 6.58
N PHE A 85 1.98 1.35 7.65
CA PHE A 85 0.59 1.60 8.01
C PHE A 85 0.36 3.05 8.44
N ASP A 86 1.39 3.68 9.00
CA ASP A 86 1.39 5.06 9.49
C ASP A 86 1.13 6.10 8.38
N LEU A 87 1.38 5.75 7.13
CA LEU A 87 1.05 6.62 6.00
C LEU A 87 -0.44 6.91 5.90
N LEU A 88 -1.29 5.94 6.27
CA LEU A 88 -2.74 6.05 6.12
C LEU A 88 -3.29 7.20 6.97
N ASN A 89 -2.76 7.39 8.17
CA ASN A 89 -3.20 8.44 9.10
C ASN A 89 -2.85 9.83 8.56
N ILE A 90 -1.67 10.00 7.94
CA ILE A 90 -1.27 11.25 7.28
C ILE A 90 -2.26 11.59 6.16
N GLY A 91 -2.64 10.61 5.32
CA GLY A 91 -3.63 10.84 4.26
C GLY A 91 -5.03 11.20 4.79
N LEU A 92 -5.45 10.58 5.89
CA LEU A 92 -6.74 10.86 6.54
C LEU A 92 -6.80 12.28 7.12
N ALA A 93 -5.70 12.75 7.70
CA ALA A 93 -5.60 14.07 8.34
C ALA A 93 -4.97 15.15 7.45
N TYR A 94 -4.70 14.86 6.17
CA TYR A 94 -3.95 15.75 5.28
C TYR A 94 -4.51 17.18 5.23
N ASN A 95 -3.61 18.17 5.24
CA ASN A 95 -3.87 19.60 5.34
C ASN A 95 -4.56 20.07 6.64
N ALA A 96 -4.70 19.22 7.67
CA ALA A 96 -5.09 19.71 8.97
C ALA A 96 -3.97 20.56 9.58
N THR A 97 -4.38 21.57 10.36
CA THR A 97 -3.48 22.43 11.13
C THR A 97 -3.91 22.42 12.59
N GLY A 98 -2.94 22.68 13.47
CA GLY A 98 -3.16 22.68 14.91
C GLY A 98 -1.98 23.30 15.64
N LEU A 99 -1.79 22.89 16.89
CA LEU A 99 -0.75 23.42 17.77
C LEU A 99 0.60 22.83 17.38
N ALA A 100 1.56 23.68 17.04
CA ALA A 100 2.95 23.27 16.82
C ALA A 100 3.60 22.89 18.16
N ARG A 101 4.53 21.93 18.13
CA ARG A 101 5.33 21.57 19.30
C ARG A 101 6.36 22.67 19.57
N LEU A 102 6.70 22.88 20.85
CA LEU A 102 7.80 23.78 21.23
C LEU A 102 9.16 23.27 20.74
N ASP A 103 9.32 21.95 20.75
CA ASP A 103 10.47 21.22 20.27
C ASP A 103 10.03 20.42 19.03
N THR A 104 10.53 20.82 17.86
CA THR A 104 10.15 20.25 16.56
C THR A 104 11.29 19.43 15.95
N GLY A 105 10.94 18.63 14.94
CA GLY A 105 11.89 17.79 14.24
C GLY A 105 11.48 16.33 14.23
N ILE A 106 12.34 15.53 13.64
CA ILE A 106 12.06 14.13 13.33
C ILE A 106 13.09 13.18 13.94
N ALA A 107 13.82 13.54 14.99
CA ALA A 107 14.71 12.56 15.64
C ALA A 107 13.88 11.47 16.36
N TRP A 108 14.31 10.20 16.38
CA TRP A 108 13.58 9.13 17.08
C TRP A 108 13.74 9.24 18.60
N ARG A 109 12.83 9.99 19.21
CA ARG A 109 12.65 10.15 20.66
C ARG A 109 11.23 10.61 20.91
N GLY A 110 10.75 10.48 22.15
CA GLY A 110 9.50 11.10 22.55
C GLY A 110 9.60 12.62 22.51
N TYR A 111 8.61 13.27 21.91
CA TYR A 111 8.40 14.72 21.97
C TYR A 111 7.18 15.03 22.80
N LEU A 112 7.28 16.15 23.50
CA LEU A 112 6.15 16.74 24.16
C LEU A 112 5.23 17.43 23.15
N ALA A 113 3.94 17.12 23.20
CA ALA A 113 2.94 17.76 22.36
C ALA A 113 1.63 17.96 23.13
N GLU A 114 1.04 19.15 22.95
CA GLU A 114 -0.34 19.38 23.38
C GLU A 114 -1.33 18.67 22.45
N ASP A 115 -2.45 18.23 23.01
CA ASP A 115 -3.51 17.59 22.24
C ASP A 115 -4.11 18.60 21.26
N TRP A 116 -4.20 18.20 19.99
CA TRP A 116 -5.01 18.94 19.02
C TRP A 116 -6.49 18.73 19.34
N TRP A 117 -7.36 19.65 18.89
CA TRP A 117 -8.81 19.44 19.03
C TRP A 117 -9.32 18.31 18.13
N GLN A 118 -8.57 17.97 17.07
CA GLN A 118 -8.87 16.90 16.14
C GLN A 118 -8.30 15.55 16.57
N GLN A 119 -9.05 14.50 16.25
CA GLN A 119 -8.63 13.11 16.35
C GLN A 119 -9.22 12.29 15.21
N LEU A 120 -8.63 11.13 14.93
CA LEU A 120 -9.19 10.18 13.97
C LEU A 120 -10.52 9.62 14.51
N PRO A 121 -11.56 9.48 13.66
CA PRO A 121 -12.93 9.30 14.11
C PRO A 121 -13.22 7.92 14.73
N ARG A 122 -12.37 6.90 14.52
CA ARG A 122 -12.58 5.56 15.06
C ARG A 122 -11.51 5.14 16.05
N SER A 123 -10.24 5.32 15.72
CA SER A 123 -9.14 4.99 16.64
C SER A 123 -9.05 5.98 17.79
N GLY A 124 -9.52 7.22 17.60
CA GLY A 124 -9.34 8.30 18.57
C GLY A 124 -7.91 8.84 18.62
N VAL A 125 -7.03 8.41 17.70
CA VAL A 125 -5.65 8.92 17.62
C VAL A 125 -5.67 10.43 17.41
N ASN A 126 -5.03 11.16 18.32
CA ASN A 126 -4.95 12.61 18.25
C ASN A 126 -4.05 13.05 17.09
N TYR A 127 -4.42 14.14 16.41
CA TYR A 127 -3.67 14.60 15.23
C TYR A 127 -2.23 15.05 15.54
N LYS A 128 -1.89 15.32 16.81
CA LYS A 128 -0.51 15.58 17.23
C LYS A 128 0.46 14.44 16.91
N HIS A 129 0.00 13.19 16.86
CA HIS A 129 0.83 12.03 16.50
C HIS A 129 1.06 11.94 14.98
N ILE A 130 0.14 12.50 14.20
CA ILE A 130 0.17 12.47 12.74
C ILE A 130 1.02 13.62 12.19
N ASP A 131 1.07 14.76 12.89
CA ASP A 131 2.01 15.88 12.67
C ASP A 131 3.42 15.46 13.14
N ALA A 132 4.06 14.57 12.37
CA ALA A 132 5.25 13.85 12.78
C ALA A 132 6.46 14.78 13.00
N ASP A 133 6.62 15.82 12.18
CA ASP A 133 7.66 16.83 12.38
C ASP A 133 7.29 17.88 13.44
N GLY A 134 6.01 17.96 13.82
CA GLY A 134 5.48 18.80 14.89
C GLY A 134 5.37 20.27 14.54
N ASN A 135 5.38 20.63 13.25
CA ASN A 135 5.36 22.02 12.80
C ASN A 135 3.96 22.66 12.87
N GLY A 136 2.93 21.93 13.29
CA GLY A 136 1.55 22.39 13.37
C GLY A 136 0.73 22.15 12.10
N ARG A 137 1.24 21.38 11.11
CA ARG A 137 0.58 21.15 9.81
C ARG A 137 0.91 19.78 9.23
N ILE A 138 -0.13 18.94 9.14
CA ILE A 138 -0.05 17.61 8.52
C ILE A 138 0.00 17.71 7.00
N ASN A 139 1.11 17.28 6.41
CA ASN A 139 1.34 17.31 4.96
C ASN A 139 2.33 16.21 4.51
N ALA A 140 2.83 16.29 3.27
CA ALA A 140 3.73 15.28 2.71
C ALA A 140 5.09 15.22 3.43
N ALA A 141 5.56 16.30 4.06
CA ALA A 141 6.83 16.34 4.78
C ALA A 141 6.86 15.36 5.98
N ASP A 142 5.70 15.10 6.60
CA ASP A 142 5.58 14.16 7.73
C ASP A 142 5.94 12.72 7.35
N THR A 143 5.83 12.37 6.06
CA THR A 143 6.20 11.04 5.55
C THR A 143 7.69 10.73 5.71
N LEU A 144 8.54 11.76 5.83
CA LEU A 144 9.98 11.59 6.02
C LEU A 144 10.30 10.90 7.34
N ALA A 145 9.54 11.18 8.41
CA ALA A 145 9.74 10.55 9.71
C ALA A 145 9.49 9.03 9.65
N ILE A 146 8.44 8.60 8.92
CA ILE A 146 8.15 7.18 8.68
C ILE A 146 9.31 6.52 7.93
N ALA A 147 9.76 7.16 6.83
CA ALA A 147 10.83 6.62 6.01
C ALA A 147 12.17 6.50 6.78
N GLN A 148 12.46 7.47 7.64
CA GLN A 148 13.69 7.52 8.43
C GLN A 148 13.70 6.47 9.56
N HIS A 149 12.57 6.26 10.22
CA HIS A 149 12.49 5.40 11.42
C HIS A 149 11.83 4.06 11.17
N TRP A 150 11.87 3.57 9.94
CA TRP A 150 11.22 2.34 9.53
C TRP A 150 11.59 1.15 10.44
N GLY A 151 10.60 0.57 11.10
CA GLY A 151 10.76 -0.55 12.02
C GLY A 151 11.33 -0.19 13.39
N ALA A 152 11.49 1.10 13.69
CA ALA A 152 11.85 1.56 15.02
C ALA A 152 10.69 1.32 15.99
N VAL A 153 11.02 0.90 17.21
CA VAL A 153 10.05 0.63 18.28
C VAL A 153 10.31 1.52 19.48
N ASN A 154 9.25 1.92 20.17
CA ASN A 154 9.31 2.66 21.43
C ASN A 154 8.67 1.84 22.57
N GLY A 155 8.56 2.44 23.76
CA GLY A 155 8.04 1.76 24.96
C GLY A 155 6.54 1.42 24.92
N HIS A 156 5.78 1.95 23.97
CA HIS A 156 4.36 1.62 23.76
C HIS A 156 4.16 0.37 22.90
N PHE A 157 5.22 -0.12 22.25
CA PHE A 157 5.09 -1.24 21.32
C PHE A 157 4.75 -2.54 22.05
N ASP A 158 3.58 -3.09 21.73
CA ASP A 158 3.17 -4.43 22.14
C ASP A 158 3.07 -5.34 20.91
N PRO A 159 4.02 -6.28 20.69
CA PRO A 159 3.98 -7.20 19.56
C PRO A 159 2.82 -8.20 19.64
N GLY A 160 2.21 -8.38 20.82
CA GLY A 160 1.04 -9.22 21.03
C GLY A 160 -0.28 -8.48 20.85
N ALA A 161 -0.25 -7.15 20.80
CA ALA A 161 -1.45 -6.37 20.53
C ALA A 161 -1.94 -6.66 19.11
N PRO A 162 -3.27 -6.79 18.91
CA PRO A 162 -3.78 -6.80 17.56
C PRO A 162 -3.40 -5.47 16.92
N LEU A 163 -2.69 -5.54 15.79
CA LEU A 163 -2.39 -4.36 14.97
C LEU A 163 -3.66 -3.55 14.64
N PHE A 164 -4.84 -4.20 14.74
CA PHE A 164 -6.15 -3.63 14.46
C PHE A 164 -7.17 -4.01 15.54
N PRO A 165 -7.34 -3.21 16.61
CA PRO A 165 -8.33 -3.49 17.64
C PRO A 165 -9.77 -3.27 17.11
N GLY A 166 -10.57 -4.33 17.10
CA GLY A 166 -12.03 -4.25 17.30
C GLY A 166 -12.92 -3.54 16.27
N SER A 167 -12.49 -3.32 15.03
CA SER A 167 -13.30 -2.57 14.07
C SER A 167 -14.26 -3.46 13.25
N SER A 168 -15.57 -3.27 13.43
CA SER A 168 -16.59 -3.73 12.46
C SER A 168 -16.37 -3.08 11.09
N GLY A 169 -15.64 -3.78 10.22
CA GLY A 169 -15.38 -3.36 8.84
C GLY A 169 -16.51 -3.73 7.89
N LEU A 170 -16.47 -3.22 6.67
CA LEU A 170 -17.33 -3.69 5.58
C LEU A 170 -16.58 -4.73 4.76
N VAL A 171 -17.23 -5.85 4.44
CA VAL A 171 -16.67 -6.81 3.50
C VAL A 171 -17.00 -6.38 2.07
N LEU A 172 -15.97 -6.29 1.25
CA LEU A 172 -16.03 -6.06 -0.18
C LEU A 172 -15.79 -7.38 -0.91
N ASN A 173 -16.52 -7.60 -2.00
CA ASN A 173 -16.27 -8.73 -2.89
C ASN A 173 -15.05 -8.51 -3.81
N ALA A 174 -14.54 -7.28 -3.88
CA ALA A 174 -13.36 -6.92 -4.66
C ALA A 174 -12.12 -7.73 -4.21
N PRO A 175 -11.32 -8.28 -5.14
CA PRO A 175 -10.05 -8.90 -4.81
C PRO A 175 -8.90 -7.88 -4.77
N LEU A 176 -7.84 -8.21 -4.05
CA LEU A 176 -6.52 -7.60 -4.19
C LEU A 176 -5.52 -8.68 -4.61
N MET A 177 -4.77 -8.44 -5.69
CA MET A 177 -3.82 -9.41 -6.21
C MET A 177 -2.70 -8.78 -7.04
N ILE A 178 -1.64 -9.54 -7.26
CA ILE A 178 -0.65 -9.24 -8.30
C ILE A 178 -1.13 -9.90 -9.59
N GLN A 179 -1.38 -9.13 -10.65
CA GLN A 179 -1.80 -9.64 -11.95
C GLN A 179 -0.63 -10.42 -12.59
N PRO A 180 -0.71 -11.76 -12.67
CA PRO A 180 0.38 -12.55 -13.20
C PRO A 180 0.43 -12.44 -14.72
N ARG A 181 1.65 -12.48 -15.26
CA ARG A 181 1.89 -12.65 -16.70
C ARG A 181 3.14 -13.51 -16.93
N PRO A 182 3.29 -14.17 -18.09
CA PRO A 182 4.54 -14.81 -18.46
C PRO A 182 5.69 -13.81 -18.53
N VAL A 183 6.87 -14.21 -18.09
CA VAL A 183 8.09 -13.36 -18.05
C VAL A 183 9.33 -14.17 -18.41
N ALA A 184 10.38 -13.52 -18.92
CA ALA A 184 11.64 -14.18 -19.28
C ALA A 184 12.64 -14.15 -18.11
N PRO A 185 13.48 -15.19 -17.95
CA PRO A 185 14.57 -15.15 -16.98
C PRO A 185 15.57 -14.02 -17.29
N GLY A 186 16.31 -13.57 -16.28
CA GLY A 186 17.38 -12.58 -16.43
C GLY A 186 16.97 -11.13 -16.67
N GLN A 187 15.70 -10.88 -17.02
CA GLN A 187 15.17 -9.56 -17.37
C GLN A 187 14.46 -8.87 -16.20
N ALA A 188 14.21 -7.57 -16.36
CA ALA A 188 13.27 -6.85 -15.50
C ALA A 188 11.83 -7.25 -15.85
N ALA A 189 11.00 -7.46 -14.84
CA ALA A 189 9.60 -7.82 -14.96
C ALA A 189 8.74 -6.83 -14.16
N ALA A 190 7.61 -6.46 -14.73
CA ALA A 190 6.62 -5.57 -14.12
C ALA A 190 5.27 -6.28 -14.00
N PHE A 191 4.61 -6.19 -12.85
CA PHE A 191 3.31 -6.80 -12.57
C PHE A 191 2.40 -5.80 -11.88
N ASP A 192 1.17 -5.65 -12.37
CA ASP A 192 0.22 -4.74 -11.75
C ASP A 192 -0.30 -5.29 -10.43
N VAL A 193 -0.31 -4.44 -9.42
CA VAL A 193 -1.04 -4.67 -8.17
C VAL A 193 -2.47 -4.18 -8.41
N VAL A 194 -3.42 -5.10 -8.52
CA VAL A 194 -4.80 -4.82 -8.93
C VAL A 194 -5.73 -4.93 -7.73
N LEU A 195 -6.54 -3.88 -7.52
CA LEU A 195 -7.64 -3.85 -6.56
C LEU A 195 -8.96 -3.74 -7.32
N GLY A 196 -9.87 -4.70 -7.07
CA GLY A 196 -11.16 -4.78 -7.75
C GLY A 196 -11.05 -5.38 -9.15
N GLU A 197 -12.19 -5.88 -9.65
CA GLU A 197 -12.39 -6.35 -11.02
C GLU A 197 -13.66 -5.69 -11.56
N GLU A 198 -13.89 -5.70 -12.88
CA GLU A 198 -15.10 -5.10 -13.48
C GLU A 198 -16.40 -5.69 -12.90
N THR A 199 -16.41 -6.99 -12.64
CA THR A 199 -17.55 -7.71 -12.03
C THR A 199 -17.62 -7.56 -10.51
N ALA A 200 -16.57 -7.04 -9.87
CA ALA A 200 -16.45 -6.86 -8.43
C ALA A 200 -15.60 -5.62 -8.10
N PRO A 201 -16.08 -4.40 -8.41
CA PRO A 201 -15.31 -3.18 -8.19
C PRO A 201 -15.17 -2.87 -6.70
N ALA A 202 -14.07 -2.22 -6.33
CA ALA A 202 -13.86 -1.72 -4.99
C ALA A 202 -14.59 -0.39 -4.81
N TYR A 203 -15.25 -0.21 -3.67
CA TYR A 203 -15.95 1.02 -3.32
C TYR A 203 -15.48 1.55 -1.97
N ARG A 204 -15.61 2.86 -1.78
CA ARG A 204 -15.21 3.56 -0.54
C ARG A 204 -13.72 3.42 -0.22
N VAL A 205 -12.86 3.38 -1.23
CA VAL A 205 -11.41 3.24 -1.02
C VAL A 205 -10.78 4.61 -0.81
N TYR A 206 -10.09 4.81 0.30
CA TYR A 206 -9.34 6.04 0.57
C TYR A 206 -7.84 5.80 0.68
N GLY A 207 -7.43 4.72 1.32
CA GLY A 207 -6.03 4.32 1.40
C GLY A 207 -5.89 2.84 1.71
N LEU A 208 -4.75 2.28 1.33
CA LEU A 208 -4.38 0.91 1.59
C LEU A 208 -2.90 0.75 1.89
N ALA A 209 -2.59 -0.19 2.78
CA ALA A 209 -1.24 -0.57 3.15
C ALA A 209 -1.18 -2.10 3.28
N PHE A 210 -0.12 -2.73 2.77
CA PHE A 210 0.03 -4.18 2.73
C PHE A 210 1.48 -4.57 2.45
N THR A 211 1.79 -5.86 2.62
CA THR A 211 3.09 -6.45 2.30
C THR A 211 2.95 -7.43 1.14
N ILE A 212 3.77 -7.30 0.10
CA ILE A 212 3.86 -8.28 -0.99
C ILE A 212 5.05 -9.21 -0.71
N HIS A 213 4.81 -10.51 -0.69
CA HIS A 213 5.84 -11.54 -0.64
C HIS A 213 6.11 -12.11 -2.04
N TYR A 214 7.39 -12.34 -2.35
CA TYR A 214 7.84 -12.88 -3.63
C TYR A 214 8.99 -13.90 -3.43
N ASP A 215 9.15 -14.84 -4.36
CA ASP A 215 10.21 -15.86 -4.26
C ASP A 215 11.59 -15.31 -4.68
N THR A 216 12.52 -15.20 -3.73
CA THR A 216 13.91 -14.74 -3.98
C THR A 216 14.82 -15.80 -4.59
N ALA A 217 14.36 -17.05 -4.70
CA ALA A 217 14.99 -18.03 -5.56
C ALA A 217 14.69 -17.75 -7.05
N ALA A 218 13.60 -17.04 -7.36
CA ALA A 218 13.22 -16.65 -8.72
C ALA A 218 13.60 -15.19 -9.06
N ALA A 219 13.46 -14.27 -8.11
CA ALA A 219 13.83 -12.86 -8.25
C ALA A 219 15.14 -12.52 -7.50
N VAL A 220 15.86 -11.50 -7.96
CA VAL A 220 17.06 -10.99 -7.28
C VAL A 220 16.64 -10.28 -5.99
N PRO A 221 17.12 -10.69 -4.79
CA PRO A 221 16.84 -10.00 -3.53
C PRO A 221 17.19 -8.52 -3.62
N GLY A 222 16.33 -7.66 -3.09
CA GLY A 222 16.57 -6.21 -3.13
C GLY A 222 16.27 -5.54 -4.47
N SER A 223 15.86 -6.28 -5.50
CA SER A 223 15.48 -5.69 -6.79
C SER A 223 14.04 -5.14 -6.85
N ALA A 224 13.20 -5.50 -5.87
CA ALA A 224 11.82 -5.05 -5.82
C ALA A 224 11.68 -3.53 -5.62
N TRP A 225 10.91 -2.88 -6.48
CA TRP A 225 10.48 -1.50 -6.34
C TRP A 225 9.06 -1.30 -6.90
N LEU A 226 8.38 -0.25 -6.45
CA LEU A 226 6.99 0.05 -6.85
C LEU A 226 6.94 1.37 -7.64
N SER A 227 6.16 1.38 -8.73
CA SER A 227 5.62 2.60 -9.32
C SER A 227 4.14 2.73 -9.01
N PHE A 228 3.64 3.96 -8.92
CA PHE A 228 2.22 4.25 -8.61
C PHE A 228 1.54 5.04 -9.73
N GLU A 229 2.12 5.00 -10.93
CA GLU A 229 1.57 5.63 -12.14
C GLU A 229 0.26 4.95 -12.54
N ASN A 230 -0.67 5.73 -13.10
CA ASN A 230 -1.97 5.26 -13.59
C ASN A 230 -2.83 4.54 -12.53
N SER A 231 -2.61 4.82 -11.24
CA SER A 231 -3.46 4.30 -10.17
C SER A 231 -4.90 4.77 -10.35
N TRP A 232 -5.87 3.86 -10.35
CA TRP A 232 -7.29 4.27 -10.42
C TRP A 232 -7.75 5.01 -9.15
N LEU A 233 -6.93 5.02 -8.09
CA LEU A 233 -7.09 5.91 -6.95
C LEU A 233 -6.87 7.39 -7.32
N GLY A 234 -6.51 7.71 -8.55
CA GLY A 234 -6.41 9.07 -9.07
C GLY A 234 -5.15 9.79 -8.61
N ASP A 235 -5.16 11.12 -8.79
CA ASP A 235 -3.98 11.95 -8.57
C ASP A 235 -3.83 12.44 -7.11
N GLY A 236 -2.64 12.96 -6.79
CA GLY A 236 -2.35 13.56 -5.48
C GLY A 236 -2.23 12.55 -4.34
N LEU A 237 -1.83 11.32 -4.65
CA LEU A 237 -1.60 10.25 -3.68
C LEU A 237 -0.32 10.51 -2.88
N LEU A 238 -0.34 10.17 -1.60
CA LEU A 238 0.90 9.88 -0.87
C LEU A 238 1.18 8.39 -1.00
N THR A 239 2.44 8.05 -1.27
CA THR A 239 2.89 6.68 -1.47
C THR A 239 4.20 6.42 -0.75
N LEU A 240 4.34 5.22 -0.20
CA LEU A 240 5.58 4.71 0.37
C LEU A 240 5.75 3.26 -0.01
N TYR A 241 6.99 2.84 -0.20
CA TYR A 241 7.34 1.42 -0.22
C TYR A 241 8.70 1.19 0.41
N ARG A 242 8.90 0.00 0.98
CA ARG A 242 10.19 -0.42 1.52
C ARG A 242 10.48 -1.86 1.13
N ASN A 243 11.57 -2.05 0.38
CA ASN A 243 12.05 -3.40 0.10
C ASN A 243 12.63 -4.03 1.38
N ARG A 244 12.28 -5.29 1.63
CA ARG A 244 12.83 -6.14 2.70
C ARG A 244 13.56 -7.34 2.07
N PRO A 245 14.83 -7.18 1.65
CA PRO A 245 15.56 -8.22 0.92
C PRO A 245 15.73 -9.52 1.71
N SER A 246 15.89 -9.43 3.03
CA SER A 246 16.02 -10.58 3.94
C SER A 246 14.67 -11.23 4.27
N GLY A 247 13.56 -10.52 4.08
CA GLY A 247 12.19 -11.01 4.36
C GLY A 247 11.45 -11.48 3.11
N ASN A 248 12.07 -11.48 1.94
CA ASN A 248 11.46 -11.82 0.66
C ASN A 248 10.17 -11.02 0.40
N ALA A 249 10.19 -9.74 0.77
CA ALA A 249 8.98 -8.93 0.85
C ALA A 249 9.22 -7.48 0.44
N VAL A 250 8.13 -6.78 0.12
CA VAL A 250 8.09 -5.33 -0.03
C VAL A 250 6.84 -4.80 0.66
N ASP A 251 7.02 -3.84 1.56
CA ASP A 251 5.93 -3.12 2.18
C ASP A 251 5.46 -2.02 1.24
N VAL A 252 4.15 -1.80 1.18
CA VAL A 252 3.53 -0.82 0.27
C VAL A 252 2.43 -0.08 1.01
N ALA A 253 2.39 1.24 0.88
CA ALA A 253 1.28 2.06 1.34
C ALA A 253 0.94 3.15 0.33
N ILE A 254 -0.36 3.40 0.16
CA ILE A 254 -0.94 4.36 -0.77
C ILE A 254 -2.14 5.00 -0.09
N THR A 255 -2.24 6.31 -0.11
CA THR A 255 -3.41 7.00 0.45
C THR A 255 -3.75 8.27 -0.31
N ARG A 256 -5.04 8.57 -0.40
CA ARG A 256 -5.54 9.83 -0.94
C ARG A 256 -5.35 10.96 0.06
N THR A 257 -5.36 12.19 -0.44
CA THR A 257 -5.21 13.42 0.37
C THR A 257 -6.40 14.38 0.23
N ASN A 258 -7.39 14.00 -0.58
CA ASN A 258 -8.47 14.89 -1.03
C ASN A 258 -9.79 14.71 -0.26
N ARG A 259 -9.78 13.93 0.83
CA ARG A 259 -10.96 13.63 1.69
C ARG A 259 -12.16 13.05 0.92
N THR A 260 -11.93 12.47 -0.26
CA THR A 260 -12.97 11.86 -1.09
C THR A 260 -12.62 10.41 -1.34
N ASN A 261 -13.58 9.50 -1.10
CA ASN A 261 -13.40 8.09 -1.40
C ASN A 261 -13.39 7.85 -2.91
N ALA A 262 -12.58 6.88 -3.33
CA ALA A 262 -12.57 6.32 -4.68
C ALA A 262 -13.59 5.19 -4.84
N PHE A 263 -14.01 4.98 -6.09
CA PHE A 263 -14.77 3.84 -6.56
C PHE A 263 -14.19 3.41 -7.91
N GLY A 264 -13.92 2.12 -8.10
CA GLY A 264 -13.32 1.62 -9.33
C GLY A 264 -12.67 0.25 -9.18
N PHE A 265 -11.91 -0.11 -10.20
CA PHE A 265 -11.14 -1.34 -10.27
C PHE A 265 -9.90 -1.13 -11.15
N GLY A 266 -8.91 -2.01 -11.01
CA GLY A 266 -7.70 -2.00 -11.83
C GLY A 266 -6.41 -1.78 -11.01
N PRO A 267 -5.32 -1.36 -11.67
CA PRO A 267 -4.03 -1.14 -11.03
C PRO A 267 -4.07 -0.03 -9.98
N VAL A 268 -3.52 -0.30 -8.80
CA VAL A 268 -3.24 0.71 -7.75
C VAL A 268 -1.75 1.03 -7.66
N ALA A 269 -0.90 0.11 -8.11
CA ALA A 269 0.55 0.23 -8.24
C ALA A 269 1.07 -0.82 -9.23
N THR A 270 2.33 -0.73 -9.63
CA THR A 270 3.03 -1.75 -10.41
C THR A 270 4.29 -2.18 -9.67
N LEU A 271 4.41 -3.48 -9.42
CA LEU A 271 5.58 -4.13 -8.83
C LEU A 271 6.61 -4.45 -9.91
N HIS A 272 7.83 -3.97 -9.74
CA HIS A 272 8.96 -4.27 -10.59
C HIS A 272 9.95 -5.18 -9.88
N LEU A 273 10.47 -6.19 -10.58
CA LEU A 273 11.42 -7.16 -10.09
C LEU A 273 12.52 -7.41 -11.14
N ARG A 274 13.74 -7.69 -10.70
CA ARG A 274 14.77 -8.28 -11.56
C ARG A 274 14.74 -9.79 -11.40
N LEU A 275 14.49 -10.52 -12.47
CA LEU A 275 14.45 -11.98 -12.45
C LEU A 275 15.86 -12.56 -12.56
N ARG A 276 16.08 -13.70 -11.90
CA ARG A 276 17.34 -14.43 -12.02
C ARG A 276 17.39 -15.16 -13.37
N GLU A 277 18.59 -15.31 -13.91
CA GLU A 277 18.84 -16.26 -14.99
C GLU A 277 18.59 -17.69 -14.48
N GLN A 278 17.80 -18.48 -15.21
CA GLN A 278 17.48 -19.86 -14.84
C GLN A 278 17.36 -20.75 -16.07
N PRO A 279 17.87 -21.99 -16.02
CA PRO A 279 17.83 -22.89 -17.18
C PRO A 279 16.46 -23.54 -17.40
N GLN A 280 15.55 -23.52 -16.42
CA GLN A 280 14.26 -24.18 -16.46
C GLN A 280 13.12 -23.21 -16.13
N SER A 281 11.95 -23.46 -16.73
CA SER A 281 10.73 -22.71 -16.40
C SER A 281 10.38 -22.87 -14.92
N ARG A 282 9.95 -21.77 -14.29
CA ARG A 282 9.65 -21.72 -12.85
C ARG A 282 8.45 -20.85 -12.57
N ARG A 283 7.67 -21.19 -11.54
CA ARG A 283 6.61 -20.32 -11.02
C ARG A 283 7.19 -19.27 -10.07
N LEU A 284 6.72 -18.04 -10.20
CA LEU A 284 6.99 -16.95 -9.28
C LEU A 284 5.68 -16.65 -8.53
N PRO A 285 5.43 -17.30 -7.37
CA PRO A 285 4.24 -17.04 -6.57
C PRO A 285 4.31 -15.66 -5.90
N PHE A 286 3.15 -15.03 -5.79
CA PHE A 286 2.92 -13.79 -5.06
C PHE A 286 1.88 -14.00 -3.99
N ARG A 287 2.15 -13.46 -2.80
CA ARG A 287 1.20 -13.42 -1.68
C ARG A 287 1.13 -12.01 -1.13
N ILE A 288 -0.06 -11.58 -0.72
CA ILE A 288 -0.27 -10.29 -0.06
C ILE A 288 -0.73 -10.55 1.37
N ASP A 289 0.01 -10.03 2.34
CA ASP A 289 -0.24 -10.15 3.77
C ASP A 289 -0.41 -8.76 4.41
N GLY A 290 -0.95 -8.73 5.63
CA GLY A 290 -1.03 -7.51 6.44
C GLY A 290 -1.87 -6.40 5.79
N LEU A 291 -2.90 -6.73 5.02
CA LEU A 291 -3.69 -5.73 4.31
C LEU A 291 -4.56 -4.89 5.25
N ARG A 292 -4.36 -3.58 5.24
CA ARG A 292 -5.24 -2.55 5.79
C ARG A 292 -5.78 -1.71 4.64
N LEU A 293 -7.08 -1.75 4.40
CA LEU A 293 -7.79 -0.91 3.45
C LEU A 293 -8.83 -0.10 4.22
N LEU A 294 -8.85 1.22 4.04
CA LEU A 294 -9.71 2.14 4.79
C LEU A 294 -10.52 3.03 3.86
N ASP A 295 -11.70 3.47 4.34
CA ASP A 295 -12.39 4.64 3.80
C ASP A 295 -11.92 5.94 4.47
N ARG A 296 -12.39 7.08 3.95
CA ARG A 296 -12.02 8.42 4.45
C ARG A 296 -12.39 8.70 5.91
N ASN A 297 -13.26 7.89 6.51
CA ASN A 297 -13.69 8.02 7.90
C ASN A 297 -13.02 6.93 8.76
N GLU A 298 -11.84 6.48 8.34
CA GLU A 298 -11.03 5.45 9.00
C GLU A 298 -11.74 4.09 9.10
N ARG A 299 -12.83 3.87 8.35
CA ARG A 299 -13.57 2.60 8.44
C ARG A 299 -12.79 1.51 7.69
N PRO A 300 -12.50 0.37 8.33
CA PRO A 300 -11.85 -0.73 7.63
C PRO A 300 -12.76 -1.40 6.61
N MET A 301 -12.15 -1.73 5.47
CA MET A 301 -12.76 -2.39 4.34
C MET A 301 -12.03 -3.72 4.13
N TRP A 302 -12.71 -4.83 4.34
CA TRP A 302 -12.15 -6.16 4.17
C TRP A 302 -12.31 -6.58 2.72
N VAL A 303 -11.20 -6.87 2.04
CA VAL A 303 -11.19 -7.48 0.71
C VAL A 303 -10.52 -8.86 0.79
N ARG A 304 -10.75 -9.70 -0.21
CA ARG A 304 -10.05 -10.98 -0.31
C ARG A 304 -8.72 -10.75 -1.03
N THR A 305 -7.61 -11.17 -0.42
CA THR A 305 -6.34 -11.31 -1.15
C THR A 305 -6.39 -12.59 -1.98
N ARG A 306 -5.89 -12.56 -3.22
CA ARG A 306 -5.77 -13.74 -4.08
C ARG A 306 -4.29 -14.02 -4.32
N GLU A 307 -3.84 -15.21 -3.93
CA GLU A 307 -2.51 -15.68 -4.30
C GLU A 307 -2.47 -15.96 -5.80
N THR A 308 -1.43 -15.47 -6.46
CA THR A 308 -1.22 -15.63 -7.89
C THR A 308 0.19 -16.12 -8.15
N ALA A 309 0.48 -16.58 -9.37
CA ALA A 309 1.85 -16.89 -9.74
C ALA A 309 2.09 -16.56 -11.21
N ALA A 310 3.14 -15.80 -11.48
CA ALA A 310 3.68 -15.67 -12.83
C ALA A 310 4.46 -16.93 -13.23
N VAL A 311 4.64 -17.12 -14.54
CA VAL A 311 5.45 -18.22 -15.08
C VAL A 311 6.67 -17.61 -15.77
N ILE A 312 7.86 -18.01 -15.31
CA ILE A 312 9.13 -17.67 -15.93
C ILE A 312 9.38 -18.69 -17.04
N VAL A 313 9.51 -18.25 -18.29
CA VAL A 313 9.70 -19.10 -19.47
C VAL A 313 10.88 -18.61 -20.31
N ASN A 314 11.69 -19.55 -20.82
CA ASN A 314 12.91 -19.23 -21.57
C ASN A 314 12.63 -18.72 -23.00
N SER A 315 11.42 -18.94 -23.49
CA SER A 315 10.91 -18.35 -24.72
C SER A 315 9.60 -17.64 -24.37
N LEU A 316 9.66 -16.31 -24.23
CA LEU A 316 8.46 -15.50 -24.38
C LEU A 316 8.12 -15.53 -25.86
N SER A 317 7.37 -16.54 -26.28
CA SER A 317 6.53 -16.35 -27.45
C SER A 317 5.58 -15.23 -27.05
N GLU A 318 5.66 -14.07 -27.70
CA GLU A 318 4.57 -13.11 -27.64
C GLU A 318 3.32 -13.83 -28.14
N THR A 319 2.46 -14.20 -27.22
CA THR A 319 1.08 -14.59 -27.51
C THR A 319 0.33 -14.40 -26.20
N GLU A 320 -0.28 -13.22 -26.07
CA GLU A 320 -1.65 -13.23 -25.59
C GLU A 320 -2.39 -14.28 -26.40
N ASP A 321 -2.84 -15.35 -25.77
CA ASP A 321 -4.12 -15.89 -26.16
C ASP A 321 -4.80 -16.56 -24.99
N GLN A 322 -5.97 -16.01 -24.72
CA GLN A 322 -6.93 -16.51 -23.77
C GLN A 322 -7.26 -17.98 -24.08
N ALA A 323 -7.61 -18.70 -23.02
CA ALA A 323 -8.22 -20.01 -23.11
C ALA A 323 -9.34 -20.00 -24.17
N GLY A 324 -9.09 -20.67 -25.31
CA GLY A 324 -10.08 -20.86 -26.37
C GLY A 324 -9.58 -20.67 -27.79
N ASN A 325 -8.41 -20.08 -28.04
CA ASN A 325 -8.00 -19.84 -29.43
C ASN A 325 -7.62 -21.16 -30.12
N PRO A 326 -8.29 -21.57 -31.20
CA PRO A 326 -7.90 -22.77 -31.92
C PRO A 326 -6.59 -22.49 -32.63
N GLY A 327 -5.53 -23.23 -32.32
CA GLY A 327 -4.26 -23.08 -33.02
C GLY A 327 -4.48 -23.22 -34.53
N ILE A 328 -4.30 -22.13 -35.27
CA ILE A 328 -4.34 -22.09 -36.73
C ILE A 328 -2.91 -22.15 -37.24
N GLU A 329 -2.57 -23.22 -37.94
CA GLU A 329 -1.30 -23.34 -38.65
C GLU A 329 -1.49 -22.87 -40.10
N LEU A 330 -0.71 -21.88 -40.52
CA LEU A 330 -0.62 -21.42 -41.90
C LEU A 330 0.65 -21.98 -42.56
N TYR A 331 0.52 -22.65 -43.70
CA TYR A 331 1.69 -23.16 -44.43
C TYR A 331 1.46 -23.27 -45.94
N PRO A 332 2.50 -23.07 -46.76
CA PRO A 332 3.80 -22.51 -46.37
C PRO A 332 3.69 -21.01 -46.02
N ASN A 333 4.45 -20.56 -45.03
CA ASN A 333 4.61 -19.13 -44.73
C ASN A 333 6.11 -18.85 -44.50
N PRO A 334 6.81 -18.13 -45.40
CA PRO A 334 6.28 -17.41 -46.56
C PRO A 334 5.68 -18.29 -47.66
N THR A 335 4.71 -17.75 -48.42
CA THR A 335 4.05 -18.43 -49.55
C THR A 335 4.41 -17.77 -50.89
N GLY A 336 4.53 -18.58 -51.94
CA GLY A 336 4.61 -18.12 -53.33
C GLY A 336 3.24 -17.84 -53.98
N GLY A 337 2.15 -18.11 -53.28
CA GLY A 337 0.79 -17.99 -53.82
C GLY A 337 -0.23 -18.85 -53.09
N GLU A 338 0.03 -20.15 -52.94
CA GLU A 338 -0.90 -21.07 -52.26
C GLU A 338 -0.65 -21.12 -50.75
N LEU A 339 -1.71 -20.96 -49.95
CA LEU A 339 -1.65 -21.01 -48.49
C LEU A 339 -2.70 -21.98 -47.95
N PHE A 340 -2.25 -22.96 -47.16
CA PHE A 340 -3.10 -23.92 -46.46
C PHE A 340 -3.33 -23.49 -45.02
N LEU A 341 -4.55 -23.71 -44.53
CA LEU A 341 -4.94 -23.42 -43.16
C LEU A 341 -5.31 -24.72 -42.47
N LYS A 342 -4.74 -24.97 -41.29
CA LYS A 342 -5.07 -26.14 -40.48
C LYS A 342 -5.44 -25.69 -39.08
N ALA A 343 -6.69 -25.96 -38.70
CA ALA A 343 -7.20 -25.68 -37.36
C ALA A 343 -7.08 -26.92 -36.46
N SER A 344 -6.45 -26.78 -35.30
CA SER A 344 -6.36 -27.85 -34.31
C SER A 344 -7.62 -27.91 -33.46
N GLY A 345 -8.55 -28.79 -33.85
CA GLY A 345 -9.76 -29.07 -33.07
C GLY A 345 -10.88 -28.01 -33.19
N ALA A 346 -10.86 -27.18 -34.23
CA ALA A 346 -11.93 -26.22 -34.56
C ALA A 346 -12.27 -26.24 -36.04
N LEU A 347 -13.43 -25.69 -36.38
CA LEU A 347 -13.94 -25.54 -37.74
C LEU A 347 -13.72 -24.11 -38.20
N ILE A 348 -12.99 -23.92 -39.29
CA ILE A 348 -12.83 -22.61 -39.94
C ILE A 348 -14.15 -22.26 -40.63
N GLN A 349 -14.73 -21.11 -40.26
CA GLN A 349 -16.01 -20.64 -40.79
C GLN A 349 -15.80 -19.52 -41.83
N GLN A 350 -14.81 -18.66 -41.62
CA GLN A 350 -14.53 -17.53 -42.50
C GLN A 350 -13.07 -17.08 -42.33
N VAL A 351 -12.48 -16.54 -43.39
CA VAL A 351 -11.16 -15.90 -43.34
C VAL A 351 -11.24 -14.55 -44.04
N GLU A 352 -10.67 -13.51 -43.44
CA GLU A 352 -10.55 -12.17 -44.03
C GLU A 352 -9.08 -11.80 -44.21
N LEU A 353 -8.71 -11.26 -45.38
CA LEU A 353 -7.38 -10.74 -45.66
C LEU A 353 -7.33 -9.23 -45.42
N PHE A 354 -6.30 -8.75 -44.75
CA PHE A 354 -6.02 -7.33 -44.52
C PHE A 354 -4.63 -6.96 -45.03
N GLY A 355 -4.52 -5.78 -45.64
CA GLY A 355 -3.23 -5.16 -45.93
C GLY A 355 -2.59 -4.57 -44.66
N THR A 356 -1.33 -4.15 -44.76
CA THR A 356 -0.61 -3.49 -43.64
C THR A 356 -1.22 -2.15 -43.22
N ASP A 357 -2.06 -1.54 -44.08
CA ASP A 357 -2.83 -0.33 -43.78
C ASP A 357 -4.14 -0.61 -43.02
N GLY A 358 -4.41 -1.87 -42.68
CA GLY A 358 -5.61 -2.30 -41.97
C GLY A 358 -6.87 -2.34 -42.84
N ARG A 359 -6.78 -2.08 -44.15
CA ARG A 359 -7.91 -2.25 -45.05
C ARG A 359 -8.16 -3.72 -45.34
N LYS A 360 -9.43 -4.12 -45.24
CA LYS A 360 -9.87 -5.45 -45.68
C LYS A 360 -9.76 -5.54 -47.19
N VAL A 361 -9.03 -6.53 -47.65
CA VAL A 361 -8.72 -6.81 -49.06
C VAL A 361 -9.67 -7.86 -49.62
N GLU A 362 -9.94 -8.93 -48.86
CA GLU A 362 -10.71 -10.07 -49.36
C GLU A 362 -11.41 -10.84 -48.22
N THR A 363 -12.42 -11.66 -48.55
CA THR A 363 -13.09 -12.55 -47.60
C THR A 363 -13.46 -13.88 -48.23
N TRP A 364 -13.15 -14.98 -47.54
CA TRP A 364 -13.52 -16.35 -47.92
C TRP A 364 -14.39 -16.99 -46.85
N MET A 365 -15.40 -17.78 -47.28
CA MET A 365 -16.26 -18.56 -46.39
C MET A 365 -15.80 -20.01 -46.37
N ALA A 366 -15.42 -20.49 -45.18
CA ALA A 366 -14.92 -21.85 -44.91
C ALA A 366 -13.90 -22.39 -45.94
N PRO A 367 -12.81 -21.66 -46.24
CA PRO A 367 -11.83 -22.10 -47.24
C PRO A 367 -11.04 -23.33 -46.74
N SER A 368 -10.76 -24.28 -47.63
CA SER A 368 -9.77 -25.34 -47.41
C SER A 368 -8.34 -24.91 -47.79
N GLY A 369 -8.21 -23.78 -48.48
CA GLY A 369 -6.96 -23.13 -48.88
C GLY A 369 -7.23 -21.74 -49.45
N ILE A 370 -6.22 -20.88 -49.47
CA ILE A 370 -6.28 -19.50 -49.95
C ILE A 370 -5.25 -19.33 -51.06
N ASN A 371 -5.65 -18.74 -52.19
CA ASN A 371 -4.74 -18.33 -53.25
C ASN A 371 -4.46 -16.82 -53.12
N LEU A 372 -3.18 -16.49 -53.00
CA LEU A 372 -2.64 -15.14 -52.86
C LEU A 372 -1.77 -14.69 -54.05
N GLU A 373 -1.70 -15.46 -55.15
CA GLU A 373 -0.86 -15.15 -56.32
C GLU A 373 -1.17 -13.79 -56.96
N SER A 374 -2.44 -13.37 -56.89
CA SER A 374 -2.90 -12.09 -57.43
C SER A 374 -2.49 -10.88 -56.59
N TYR A 375 -1.96 -11.09 -55.38
CA TYR A 375 -1.53 -10.02 -54.49
C TYR A 375 -0.03 -9.69 -54.65
N PRO A 376 0.37 -8.41 -54.52
CA PRO A 376 1.78 -8.02 -54.49
C PRO A 376 2.58 -8.74 -53.40
N ALA A 377 3.87 -8.92 -53.61
CA ALA A 377 4.76 -9.42 -52.55
C ALA A 377 4.75 -8.44 -51.37
N GLY A 378 4.61 -8.97 -50.16
CA GLY A 378 4.43 -8.16 -48.95
C GLY A 378 3.84 -8.95 -47.79
N ILE A 379 3.65 -8.26 -46.67
CA ILE A 379 3.03 -8.81 -45.47
C ILE A 379 1.53 -8.53 -45.51
N TYR A 380 0.74 -9.56 -45.21
CA TYR A 380 -0.70 -9.46 -45.04
C TYR A 380 -1.12 -10.08 -43.71
N PHE A 381 -2.27 -9.67 -43.20
CA PHE A 381 -2.86 -10.25 -41.98
C PHE A 381 -4.14 -11.01 -42.33
N LEU A 382 -4.24 -12.25 -41.85
CA LEU A 382 -5.42 -13.10 -41.99
C LEU A 382 -6.17 -13.12 -40.67
N LYS A 383 -7.42 -12.68 -40.69
CA LYS A 383 -8.34 -12.84 -39.57
C LYS A 383 -9.19 -14.08 -39.81
N VAL A 384 -8.97 -15.13 -39.02
CA VAL A 384 -9.60 -16.44 -39.17
C VAL A 384 -10.69 -16.59 -38.12
N PHE A 385 -11.93 -16.69 -38.57
CA PHE A 385 -13.09 -16.94 -37.74
C PHE A 385 -13.36 -18.44 -37.67
N THR A 386 -13.51 -18.96 -36.46
CA THR A 386 -13.80 -20.36 -36.20
C THR A 386 -15.03 -20.50 -35.31
N ASP A 387 -15.52 -21.73 -35.15
CA ASP A 387 -16.56 -22.06 -34.19
C ASP A 387 -16.16 -21.87 -32.72
N ARG A 388 -14.88 -21.63 -32.42
CA ARG A 388 -14.35 -21.46 -31.05
C ARG A 388 -13.76 -20.08 -30.74
N GLY A 389 -13.64 -19.21 -31.73
CA GLY A 389 -13.02 -17.90 -31.57
C GLY A 389 -12.50 -17.31 -32.86
N VAL A 390 -11.77 -16.19 -32.74
CA VAL A 390 -11.20 -15.47 -33.87
C VAL A 390 -9.70 -15.31 -33.64
N VAL A 391 -8.90 -15.73 -34.62
CA VAL A 391 -7.43 -15.71 -34.59
C VAL A 391 -6.94 -14.71 -35.63
N MET A 392 -5.84 -14.02 -35.38
CA MET A 392 -5.17 -13.20 -36.38
C MET A 392 -3.75 -13.70 -36.62
N GLU A 393 -3.42 -13.97 -37.89
CA GLU A 393 -2.13 -14.53 -38.29
C GLU A 393 -1.49 -13.68 -39.38
N ALA A 394 -0.17 -13.52 -39.35
CA ALA A 394 0.56 -12.81 -40.39
C ALA A 394 1.06 -13.78 -41.48
N VAL A 395 0.88 -13.43 -42.75
CA VAL A 395 1.40 -14.19 -43.90
C VAL A 395 2.29 -13.31 -44.76
N SER A 396 3.45 -13.85 -45.15
CA SER A 396 4.37 -13.22 -46.08
C SER A 396 4.18 -13.81 -47.48
N VAL A 397 3.80 -12.97 -48.46
CA VAL A 397 3.76 -13.35 -49.87
C VAL A 397 5.09 -12.98 -50.52
N VAL A 398 5.79 -13.99 -51.05
CA VAL A 398 7.08 -13.84 -51.75
C VAL A 398 6.93 -14.27 -53.20
N ARG A 399 7.79 -13.77 -54.09
CA ARG A 399 7.83 -14.13 -55.51
C ARG A 399 9.13 -14.80 -55.87
#